data_AF-A0A962EGV4-F1
#
_entry.id   AF-A0A962EGV4-F1
#
_cell.length_a   1.000
_cell.length_b   1.000
_cell.length_c   1.000
_cell.angle_alpha   90.00
_cell.angle_beta   90.00
_cell.angle_gamma   90.00
#
_symmetry.space_group_name_H-M   'P 1'
#
loop_
_entity.id
_entity.type
_entity.pdbx_description
1 polymer ?
#
loop_
_entity_poly.entity_id
_entity_poly.type
_entity_poly.pdbx_seq_one_letter_code
_entity_poly.pdbx_strand_id
1 'polypeptide(L)'
;MSKVKLNKAEKELLSAFEKGEFKSKLNPRRKALVKSAAEQTVKKDKRINIRISGRDLDAIQRRALEEGIPYQTLVASVLHKYVSGSLQDITANKSIKRT
;
A
#
# COMPACT_ATOMS: atom_id res chain seq x y z
N MET A 1 17.20 23.44 2.53
CA MET A 1 17.14 22.13 1.84
C MET A 1 18.13 21.18 2.52
N SER A 2 17.66 20.24 3.33
CA SER A 2 18.53 19.26 4.01
C SER A 2 19.21 18.36 2.97
N LYS A 3 20.54 18.26 3.04
CA LYS A 3 21.31 17.33 2.19
C LYS A 3 20.94 15.90 2.57
N VAL A 4 20.12 15.25 1.75
CA VAL A 4 19.79 13.83 1.89
C VAL A 4 21.08 13.03 1.70
N LYS A 5 21.50 12.28 2.72
CA LYS A 5 22.62 11.34 2.62
C LYS A 5 22.16 10.10 1.88
N LEU A 6 22.34 10.10 0.56
CA LEU A 6 22.06 8.94 -0.28
C LEU A 6 23.14 7.88 -0.09
N ASN A 7 22.73 6.63 0.12
CA ASN A 7 23.63 5.48 0.13
C ASN A 7 24.15 5.18 -1.29
N LYS A 8 25.19 4.35 -1.41
CA LYS A 8 25.86 4.07 -2.70
C LYS A 8 24.88 3.60 -3.79
N ALA A 9 23.99 2.67 -3.45
CA ALA A 9 22.97 2.17 -4.37
C ALA A 9 21.97 3.26 -4.82
N GLU A 10 21.58 4.17 -3.92
CA GLU A 10 20.65 5.25 -4.24
C GLU A 10 21.30 6.31 -5.13
N LYS A 11 22.59 6.58 -4.93
CA LYS A 11 23.38 7.46 -5.81
C LYS A 11 23.54 6.87 -7.21
N GLU A 12 23.85 5.58 -7.30
CA GLU A 12 23.95 4.87 -8.59
C GLU A 12 22.61 4.89 -9.34
N LEU A 13 21.50 4.64 -8.64
CA LEU A 13 20.15 4.73 -9.20
C LEU A 13 19.83 6.15 -9.68
N LEU A 14 20.17 7.17 -8.90
CA LEU A 14 19.96 8.58 -9.26
C LEU A 14 20.79 8.95 -10.50
N SER A 15 22.06 8.55 -10.55
CA SER A 15 22.92 8.81 -11.71
C SER A 15 22.43 8.09 -12.97
N ALA A 16 21.95 6.84 -12.86
CA ALA A 16 21.36 6.13 -13.99
C ALA A 16 20.04 6.79 -14.47
N PHE A 17 19.26 7.35 -13.54
CA PHE A 17 18.06 8.11 -13.84
C PHE A 17 18.36 9.44 -14.54
N GLU A 18 19.31 10.22 -14.02
CA GLU A 18 19.77 11.48 -14.61
C GLU A 18 20.39 11.28 -15.99
N LYS A 19 21.08 10.16 -16.22
CA LYS A 19 21.61 9.76 -17.54
C LYS A 19 20.54 9.31 -18.53
N GLY A 20 19.28 9.20 -18.11
CA GLY A 20 18.18 8.80 -19.00
C GLY A 20 18.27 7.35 -19.47
N GLU A 21 18.98 6.49 -18.75
CA GLU A 21 19.18 5.07 -19.13
C GLU A 21 17.86 4.27 -19.05
N PHE A 22 16.90 4.73 -18.24
CA PHE A 22 15.58 4.13 -18.12
C PHE A 22 14.65 4.56 -19.26
N LYS A 23 14.57 3.75 -20.31
CA LYS A 23 13.53 3.88 -21.33
C LYS A 23 12.27 3.14 -20.88
N SER A 24 11.15 3.87 -20.79
CA SER A 24 9.84 3.29 -20.49
C SER A 24 9.48 2.25 -21.55
N LYS A 25 9.41 0.97 -21.16
CA LYS A 25 8.89 -0.12 -22.01
C LYS A 25 7.34 -0.09 -22.13
N LEU A 26 6.70 0.95 -21.58
CA LEU A 26 5.25 1.02 -21.46
C LEU A 26 4.63 1.61 -22.74
N ASN A 27 4.15 0.74 -23.63
CA ASN A 27 3.37 1.12 -24.80
C ASN A 27 2.10 1.91 -24.36
N PRO A 28 1.68 2.99 -25.07
CA PRO A 28 0.45 3.73 -24.80
C PRO A 28 -0.78 2.85 -24.54
N ARG A 29 -0.93 1.73 -25.27
CA ARG A 29 -2.03 0.76 -25.07
C ARG A 29 -1.94 0.06 -23.70
N ARG A 30 -0.74 -0.35 -23.30
CA ARG A 30 -0.51 -1.02 -22.01
C ARG A 30 -0.70 -0.04 -20.84
N LYS A 31 -0.33 1.22 -21.02
CA LYS A 31 -0.60 2.30 -20.04
C LYS A 31 -2.10 2.49 -19.84
N ALA A 32 -2.88 2.55 -20.92
CA ALA A 32 -4.34 2.69 -20.87
C ALA A 32 -5.00 1.49 -20.18
N LEU A 33 -4.56 0.26 -20.49
CA LEU A 33 -5.07 -0.96 -19.87
C LEU A 33 -4.83 -0.98 -18.35
N VAL A 34 -3.59 -0.71 -17.93
CA VAL A 34 -3.22 -0.70 -16.50
C VAL A 34 -3.97 0.41 -15.75
N LYS A 35 -4.13 1.59 -16.37
CA LYS A 35 -4.90 2.68 -15.80
C LYS A 35 -6.37 2.30 -15.62
N SER A 36 -7.00 1.72 -16.65
CA SER A 36 -8.40 1.29 -16.59
C SER A 36 -8.63 0.20 -15.55
N ALA A 37 -7.74 -0.79 -15.46
CA ALA A 37 -7.82 -1.84 -14.45
C ALA A 37 -7.69 -1.28 -13.02
N ALA A 38 -6.78 -0.33 -12.80
CA ALA A 38 -6.63 0.33 -11.50
C ALA A 38 -7.87 1.16 -11.14
N GLU A 39 -8.40 1.94 -12.08
CA GLU A 39 -9.61 2.75 -11.88
C GLU A 39 -10.83 1.88 -11.54
N GLN A 40 -10.99 0.73 -12.19
CA GLN A 40 -12.08 -0.20 -11.90
C GLN A 40 -11.91 -0.88 -10.54
N THR A 41 -10.68 -1.24 -10.15
CA THR A 41 -10.41 -1.91 -8.86
C THR A 41 -10.61 -0.97 -7.67
N VAL A 42 -10.38 0.34 -7.86
CA VAL A 42 -10.49 1.35 -6.80
C VAL A 42 -11.93 1.86 -6.62
N LYS A 43 -12.85 1.59 -7.55
CA LYS A 43 -14.26 2.01 -7.43
C LYS A 43 -14.92 1.29 -6.24
N LYS A 44 -15.28 2.07 -5.21
CA LYS A 44 -16.08 1.65 -4.06
C LYS A 44 -17.57 1.84 -4.39
N ASP A 45 -18.13 0.94 -5.20
CA ASP A 45 -19.51 1.02 -5.69
C ASP A 45 -20.54 0.37 -4.72
N LYS A 46 -20.09 -0.55 -3.85
CA LYS A 46 -20.95 -1.31 -2.93
C LYS A 46 -20.69 -0.96 -1.47
N ARG A 47 -21.76 -0.89 -0.67
CA ARG A 47 -21.73 -0.67 0.80
C ARG A 47 -22.02 -1.96 1.53
N ILE A 48 -21.35 -2.16 2.67
CA ILE A 48 -21.55 -3.31 3.57
C ILE A 48 -21.80 -2.76 4.98
N ASN A 49 -22.82 -3.28 5.68
CA ASN A 49 -23.08 -2.99 7.08
C ASN A 49 -22.75 -4.24 7.91
N ILE A 50 -21.86 -4.11 8.90
CA ILE A 50 -21.38 -5.23 9.71
C ILE A 50 -21.49 -4.84 11.19
N ARG A 51 -21.98 -5.77 12.03
CA ARG A 51 -21.91 -5.64 13.49
C ARG A 51 -20.58 -6.20 13.97
N ILE A 52 -19.87 -5.44 14.79
CA ILE A 52 -18.62 -5.86 15.45
C ILE A 52 -18.65 -5.45 16.92
N SER A 53 -17.83 -6.08 17.75
CA SER A 53 -17.74 -5.70 19.16
C SER A 53 -17.09 -4.33 19.31
N GLY A 54 -17.45 -3.58 20.36
CA GLY A 54 -16.82 -2.28 20.65
C GLY A 54 -15.31 -2.39 20.86
N ARG A 55 -14.87 -3.47 21.52
CA ARG A 55 -13.45 -3.77 21.72
C ARG A 55 -12.69 -3.93 20.40
N ASP A 56 -13.29 -4.60 19.42
CA ASP A 56 -12.67 -4.78 18.10
C ASP A 56 -12.65 -3.47 17.30
N LEU A 57 -13.72 -2.68 17.38
CA LEU A 57 -13.78 -1.36 16.76
C LEU A 57 -12.65 -0.46 17.28
N ASP A 58 -12.43 -0.42 18.60
CA ASP A 58 -11.36 0.35 19.21
C ASP A 58 -9.98 -0.13 18.76
N ALA A 59 -9.77 -1.45 18.68
CA ALA A 59 -8.52 -2.03 18.22
C ALA A 59 -8.21 -1.66 16.76
N ILE A 60 -9.22 -1.73 15.89
CA ILE A 60 -9.10 -1.33 14.47
C ILE A 60 -8.79 0.16 14.36
N GLN A 61 -9.46 1.02 15.15
CA GLN A 61 -9.20 2.46 15.13
C GLN A 61 -7.77 2.79 15.55
N ARG A 62 -7.26 2.19 16.64
CA ARG A 62 -5.86 2.38 17.06
C ARG A 62 -4.90 1.97 15.96
N ARG A 63 -5.13 0.81 15.35
CA ARG A 63 -4.29 0.29 14.26
C ARG A 63 -4.29 1.21 13.04
N ALA A 64 -5.45 1.74 12.68
CA ALA A 64 -5.58 2.67 11.56
C ALA A 64 -4.83 3.99 11.83
N LEU A 65 -4.89 4.49 13.07
CA LEU A 65 -4.12 5.65 13.51
C LEU A 65 -2.61 5.42 13.45
N GLU A 66 -2.12 4.25 13.87
CA GLU A 66 -0.70 3.88 13.75
C GLU A 66 -0.22 3.87 12.29
N GLU A 67 -1.09 3.46 11.36
CA GLU A 67 -0.81 3.45 9.92
C GLU A 67 -1.09 4.81 9.25
N GLY A 68 -1.64 5.79 9.97
CA GLY A 68 -1.99 7.11 9.45
C GLY A 68 -3.14 7.10 8.44
N ILE A 69 -4.01 6.10 8.48
CA ILE A 69 -5.15 5.93 7.55
C ILE A 69 -6.49 5.90 8.29
N PRO A 70 -7.62 6.25 7.64
CA PRO A 70 -8.94 6.09 8.23
C PRO A 70 -9.25 4.61 8.53
N TYR A 71 -9.95 4.33 9.62
CA TYR A 71 -10.28 2.95 10.02
C TYR A 71 -11.11 2.22 8.96
N GLN A 72 -12.01 2.91 8.24
CA GLN A 72 -12.76 2.29 7.14
C GLN A 72 -11.84 1.88 5.98
N THR A 73 -10.78 2.65 5.73
CA THR A 73 -9.78 2.33 4.71
C THR A 73 -8.96 1.13 5.12
N LEU A 74 -8.60 1.02 6.41
CA LEU A 74 -7.93 -0.17 6.94
C LEU A 74 -8.82 -1.42 6.77
N VAL A 75 -10.09 -1.35 7.16
CA VAL A 75 -11.04 -2.47 7.01
C VAL A 75 -11.18 -2.89 5.55
N ALA A 76 -11.36 -1.92 4.63
CA ALA A 76 -11.44 -2.21 3.20
C ALA A 76 -10.15 -2.85 2.66
N SER A 77 -8.99 -2.38 3.11
CA SER A 77 -7.67 -2.91 2.73
C SER A 77 -7.51 -4.36 3.19
N VAL A 78 -7.91 -4.69 4.43
CA VAL A 78 -7.87 -6.06 4.96
C VAL A 78 -8.78 -6.98 4.15
N LEU A 79 -10.02 -6.57 3.86
CA LEU A 79 -10.95 -7.37 3.06
C LEU A 79 -10.41 -7.62 1.64
N HIS A 80 -9.85 -6.59 1.00
CA HIS A 80 -9.24 -6.74 -0.32
C HIS A 80 -8.04 -7.69 -0.30
N LYS A 81 -7.16 -7.55 0.70
CA LYS A 81 -6.00 -8.44 0.90
C LYS A 81 -6.41 -9.88 1.16
N TYR A 82 -7.48 -10.08 1.93
CA TYR A 82 -8.04 -11.39 2.22
C TYR A 82 -8.55 -12.07 0.94
N VAL A 83 -9.38 -11.38 0.14
CA VAL A 83 -9.94 -11.92 -1.11
C VAL A 83 -8.86 -12.14 -2.18
N SER A 84 -7.85 -11.27 -2.26
CA SER A 84 -6.74 -11.40 -3.20
C SER A 84 -5.69 -12.43 -2.79
N GLY A 85 -5.83 -13.08 -1.64
CA GLY A 85 -4.85 -14.05 -1.11
C GLY A 85 -3.51 -13.42 -0.70
N SER A 86 -3.44 -12.08 -0.63
CA SER A 86 -2.23 -11.32 -0.31
C SER A 86 -2.16 -10.88 1.15
N LEU A 87 -3.12 -11.31 1.98
CA LEU A 87 -3.14 -11.02 3.41
C LEU A 87 -2.00 -11.74 4.11
N GLN A 88 -0.92 -11.00 4.37
CA GLN A 88 0.16 -11.42 5.25
C GLN A 88 -0.01 -10.72 6.60
N ASP A 89 -0.14 -11.50 7.68
CA ASP A 89 -0.14 -10.94 9.03
C ASP A 89 1.27 -10.52 9.44
N ILE A 90 1.65 -9.32 9.04
CA ILE A 90 2.92 -8.68 9.42
C ILE A 90 2.99 -8.34 10.92
N THR A 91 1.88 -8.42 11.66
CA THR A 91 1.89 -8.19 13.12
C THR A 91 2.46 -9.36 13.89
N ALA A 92 2.19 -10.60 13.45
CA ALA A 92 2.86 -11.78 14.00
C ALA A 92 4.38 -11.70 13.83
N ASN A 93 4.85 -11.02 12.78
CA ASN A 93 6.29 -10.85 12.53
C ASN A 93 6.93 -9.67 13.30
N LYS A 94 6.15 -8.73 13.84
CA LYS A 94 6.67 -7.59 14.62
C LYS A 94 6.99 -7.98 16.06
N SER A 95 6.35 -9.01 16.62
CA SER A 95 6.74 -9.61 17.90
C SER A 95 8.06 -10.39 17.78
N ILE A 96 8.33 -11.00 16.63
CA ILE A 96 9.55 -11.81 16.39
C ILE A 96 10.81 -10.93 16.24
N LYS A 97 10.68 -9.67 15.81
CA LYS A 97 11.82 -8.74 15.62
C LYS A 97 12.16 -7.86 16.83
N ARG A 98 11.67 -8.20 18.03
CA ARG A 98 11.91 -7.46 19.29
C ARG A 98 12.81 -8.21 20.29
N THR A 99 13.49 -9.25 19.85
CA THR A 99 14.58 -9.94 20.58
C THR A 99 15.84 -9.88 19.73
#